data_AF-M0G9R3-F1
#
_entry.id   AF-M0G9R3-F1
#
_cell.length_a   1.000
_cell.length_b   1.000
_cell.length_c   1.000
_cell.angle_alpha   90.00
_cell.angle_beta   90.00
_cell.angle_gamma   90.00
#
_symmetry.space_group_name_H-M   'P 1'
#
loop_
_entity.id
_entity.type
_entity.pdbx_description
1 polymer ?
#
loop_
_entity_poly.entity_id
_entity_poly.type
_entity_poly.pdbx_seq_one_letter_code
_entity_poly.pdbx_strand_id
1 'polypeptide(L)'
;MTAKNILVVCGTSVATSTVVKEALKEKLPERGLDIGTIAKAKATEAPGKVSSGNFDLIVTTTQLNEDKFDIPVIHTTAFMTGIGQDEVLDDIAAALEG
;
A
#
# COMPACT_ATOMS: atom_id res chain seq x y z
N MET A 1 16.00 10.17 7.83
CA MET A 1 15.11 9.01 8.00
C MET A 1 13.83 9.34 7.26
N THR A 2 13.62 8.73 6.10
CA THR A 2 12.55 9.14 5.17
C THR A 2 11.32 8.29 5.46
N ALA A 3 10.34 8.89 6.12
CA ALA A 3 9.09 8.23 6.45
C ALA A 3 8.35 7.85 5.15
N LYS A 4 8.12 6.56 4.92
CA LYS A 4 7.50 6.04 3.71
C LYS A 4 5.98 6.09 3.84
N ASN A 5 5.34 6.68 2.83
CA ASN A 5 3.90 6.87 2.80
C ASN A 5 3.29 5.88 1.80
N ILE A 6 2.36 5.07 2.28
CA ILE A 6 1.81 3.92 1.55
C ILE A 6 0.33 4.17 1.35
N LEU A 7 -0.12 4.09 0.09
CA LEU A 7 -1.52 4.24 -0.26
C LEU A 7 -2.13 2.87 -0.57
N VAL A 8 -3.04 2.41 0.28
CA VAL A 8 -3.77 1.16 0.09
C VAL A 8 -5.12 1.43 -0.55
N VAL A 9 -5.38 0.82 -1.70
CA VAL A 9 -6.60 0.96 -2.48
C VAL A 9 -7.38 -0.34 -2.42
N CYS A 10 -8.48 -0.33 -1.67
CA CYS A 10 -9.36 -1.50 -1.52
C CYS A 10 -10.82 -1.07 -1.72
N GLY A 11 -11.52 -1.74 -2.64
CA GLY A 11 -12.90 -1.43 -3.02
C GLY A 11 -13.97 -1.97 -2.06
N THR A 12 -13.61 -2.79 -1.07
CA THR A 12 -14.55 -3.57 -0.25
C THR A 12 -14.43 -3.27 1.25
N SER A 13 -15.59 -3.27 1.92
CA SER A 13 -15.85 -2.80 3.29
C SER A 13 -14.76 -3.01 4.35
N VAL A 14 -14.29 -1.89 4.92
CA VAL A 14 -13.67 -1.57 6.24
C VAL A 14 -12.85 -2.61 7.05
N ALA A 15 -13.10 -3.91 6.98
CA ALA A 15 -12.54 -4.91 7.90
C ALA A 15 -11.07 -5.26 7.63
N THR A 16 -10.65 -5.33 6.36
CA THR A 16 -9.27 -5.73 5.99
C THR A 16 -8.22 -4.64 6.20
N SER A 17 -8.61 -3.40 6.51
CA SER A 17 -7.66 -2.28 6.64
C SER A 17 -6.81 -2.30 7.92
N THR A 18 -7.30 -2.91 9.01
CA THR A 18 -6.58 -2.91 10.31
C THR A 18 -5.44 -3.91 10.29
N VAL A 19 -5.68 -5.12 9.80
CA VAL A 19 -4.68 -6.21 9.67
C VAL A 19 -3.48 -5.73 8.86
N VAL A 20 -3.74 -5.05 7.75
CA VAL A 20 -2.72 -4.53 6.83
C VAL A 20 -1.91 -3.43 7.49
N LYS A 21 -2.58 -2.53 8.21
CA LYS A 21 -1.91 -1.47 8.96
C LYS A 21 -0.99 -2.03 10.03
N GLU A 22 -1.46 -2.99 10.82
CA GLU A 22 -0.65 -3.62 11.87
C GLU A 22 0.54 -4.36 11.28
N ALA A 23 0.34 -5.16 10.24
CA ALA A 23 1.42 -5.92 9.64
C ALA A 23 2.45 -5.03 8.91
N LEU A 24 2.02 -3.96 8.23
CA LEU A 24 2.94 -2.91 7.74
C LEU A 24 3.76 -2.37 8.90
N LYS A 25 3.09 -1.94 9.97
CA LYS A 25 3.67 -1.33 11.17
C LYS A 25 4.60 -2.25 11.96
N GLU A 26 4.47 -3.56 11.81
CA GLU A 26 5.37 -4.54 12.38
C GLU A 26 6.56 -4.82 11.46
N LYS A 27 6.32 -5.12 10.17
CA LYS A 27 7.34 -5.59 9.21
C LYS A 27 8.30 -4.51 8.73
N LEU A 28 7.83 -3.29 8.48
CA LEU A 28 8.67 -2.20 7.96
C LEU A 28 9.73 -1.72 8.95
N PRO A 29 9.45 -1.49 10.26
CA PRO A 29 10.50 -1.12 11.20
C PRO A 29 11.50 -2.25 11.47
N GLU A 30 11.10 -3.52 11.35
CA GLU A 30 12.04 -4.66 11.40
C GLU A 30 13.09 -4.61 10.29
N ARG A 31 12.76 -3.98 9.14
CA ARG A 31 13.66 -3.76 8.00
C ARG A 31 14.42 -2.43 8.07
N GLY A 32 14.21 -1.62 9.10
CA GLY A 32 14.81 -0.28 9.23
C GLY A 32 14.11 0.80 8.39
N LEU A 33 12.90 0.52 7.89
CA LEU A 33 12.06 1.48 7.17
C LEU A 33 11.12 2.19 8.14
N ASP A 34 11.16 3.52 8.13
CA ASP A 34 10.28 4.33 8.95
C ASP A 34 8.93 4.48 8.23
N ILE A 35 7.85 3.97 8.82
CA ILE A 35 6.52 4.16 8.25
C ILE A 35 5.99 5.52 8.65
N GLY A 36 5.71 6.35 7.66
CA GLY A 36 5.02 7.61 7.88
C GLY A 36 3.52 7.41 7.92
N THR A 37 2.89 7.64 6.78
CA THR A 37 1.43 7.67 6.63
C THR A 37 0.95 6.50 5.80
N ILE A 38 0.19 5.60 6.45
CA ILE A 38 -0.60 4.60 5.75
C ILE A 38 -2.00 5.18 5.51
N ALA A 39 -2.26 5.60 4.28
CA ALA A 39 -3.57 6.09 3.85
C ALA A 39 -4.30 5.00 3.09
N LYS A 40 -5.63 5.04 3.17
CA LYS A 40 -6.49 4.18 2.37
C LYS A 40 -7.38 5.01 1.47
N ALA A 41 -7.51 4.60 0.22
CA ALA A 41 -8.32 5.27 -0.79
C ALA A 41 -9.19 4.27 -1.56
N LYS A 42 -10.19 4.80 -2.26
CA LYS A 42 -10.98 4.01 -3.23
C LYS A 42 -10.29 4.06 -4.59
N ALA A 43 -10.56 3.10 -5.45
CA ALA A 43 -10.00 3.07 -6.81
C ALA A 43 -10.22 4.37 -7.58
N THR A 44 -11.38 4.99 -7.41
CA THR A 44 -11.74 6.29 -8.01
C THR A 44 -11.01 7.48 -7.38
N GLU A 45 -10.64 7.42 -6.10
CA GLU A 45 -9.99 8.51 -5.37
C GLU A 45 -8.46 8.36 -5.30
N ALA A 46 -7.94 7.16 -5.59
CA ALA A 46 -6.52 6.85 -5.63
C ALA A 46 -5.68 7.81 -6.50
N PRO A 47 -6.02 8.07 -7.77
CA PRO A 47 -5.26 9.02 -8.60
C PRO A 47 -5.23 10.44 -8.03
N GLY A 48 -6.36 10.93 -7.49
CA GLY A 48 -6.41 12.25 -6.86
C GLY A 48 -5.60 12.31 -5.56
N LYS A 49 -5.64 11.24 -4.75
CA LYS A 49 -4.86 11.14 -3.51
C LYS A 49 -3.37 11.07 -3.77
N VAL A 50 -2.93 10.31 -4.77
CA VAL A 50 -1.51 10.24 -5.13
C VAL A 50 -1.04 11.56 -5.72
N SER A 51 -1.83 12.16 -6.62
CA SER A 51 -1.45 13.44 -7.23
C SER A 51 -1.41 14.60 -6.22
N SER A 52 -2.15 14.52 -5.11
CA SER A 52 -2.22 15.58 -4.09
C SER A 52 -1.44 15.25 -2.81
N GLY A 53 -0.99 14.00 -2.64
CA GLY A 53 -0.29 13.53 -1.44
C GLY A 53 1.09 13.00 -1.77
N ASN A 54 2.03 13.15 -0.85
CA ASN A 54 3.35 12.53 -0.97
C ASN A 54 3.24 11.05 -0.61
N PHE A 55 2.95 10.19 -1.57
CA PHE A 55 3.03 8.73 -1.42
C PHE A 55 4.26 8.22 -2.16
N ASP A 56 4.89 7.19 -1.61
CA ASP A 56 6.09 6.57 -2.19
C ASP A 56 5.72 5.24 -2.87
N LEU A 57 4.61 4.63 -2.45
CA LEU A 57 4.12 3.38 -3.01
C LEU A 57 2.59 3.28 -2.94
N ILE A 58 2.00 2.66 -3.96
CA ILE A 58 0.56 2.39 -4.07
C ILE A 58 0.34 0.89 -4.07
N VAL A 59 -0.62 0.43 -3.28
CA VAL A 59 -1.06 -0.96 -3.22
C VAL A 59 -2.51 -0.99 -3.65
N THR A 60 -2.85 -1.67 -4.73
CA THR A 60 -4.22 -1.75 -5.23
C THR A 60 -4.67 -3.18 -5.39
N THR A 61 -5.92 -3.47 -4.99
CA THR A 61 -6.54 -4.79 -5.16
C THR A 61 -7.38 -4.91 -6.42
N THR A 62 -7.41 -3.87 -7.22
CA THR A 62 -8.28 -3.70 -8.38
C THR A 62 -7.46 -3.15 -9.55
N GLN A 63 -7.96 -3.35 -10.77
CA GLN A 63 -7.38 -2.78 -11.99
C GLN A 63 -7.38 -1.26 -11.90
N LEU A 64 -6.22 -0.74 -11.52
CA LEU A 64 -5.86 0.66 -11.49
C LEU A 64 -4.82 0.88 -12.59
N ASN A 65 -4.92 2.00 -13.29
CA ASN A 65 -4.00 2.31 -14.37
C ASN A 65 -2.69 2.84 -13.77
N GLU A 66 -1.69 1.96 -13.64
CA GLU A 66 -0.34 2.30 -13.16
C GLU A 66 0.33 3.42 -13.97
N ASP A 67 0.06 3.51 -15.28
CA ASP A 67 0.52 4.58 -16.18
C ASP A 67 0.16 6.02 -15.74
N LYS A 68 -0.79 6.17 -14.80
CA LYS A 68 -1.18 7.49 -14.29
C LYS A 68 -0.40 7.91 -13.04
N PHE A 69 0.50 7.06 -12.54
CA PHE A 69 1.22 7.29 -11.29
C PHE A 69 2.72 7.35 -11.57
N ASP A 70 3.38 8.33 -10.98
CA ASP A 70 4.84 8.51 -11.06
C ASP A 70 5.60 7.61 -10.05
N ILE A 71 4.85 6.87 -9.22
CA ILE A 71 5.34 6.03 -8.13
C ILE A 71 4.93 4.57 -8.34
N PRO A 72 5.69 3.60 -7.80
CA PRO A 72 5.41 2.18 -8.00
C PRO A 72 4.02 1.78 -7.52
N VAL A 73 3.30 1.04 -8.36
CA VAL A 73 1.97 0.49 -8.09
C VAL A 73 2.07 -1.03 -7.98
N ILE A 74 1.74 -1.57 -6.81
CA ILE A 74 1.68 -3.00 -6.55
C ILE A 74 0.23 -3.46 -6.63
N HIS A 75 -0.04 -4.37 -7.56
CA HIS A 75 -1.34 -5.02 -7.70
C HIS A 75 -1.39 -6.28 -6.87
N THR A 76 -2.34 -6.34 -5.94
CA THR A 76 -2.48 -7.46 -5.02
C THR A 76 -3.90 -8.02 -4.97
N THR A 77 -4.05 -9.26 -5.41
CA THR A 77 -5.31 -10.00 -5.30
C THR A 77 -5.46 -10.69 -3.94
N ALA A 78 -4.36 -10.79 -3.18
CA ALA A 78 -4.28 -11.48 -1.90
C ALA A 78 -5.24 -10.96 -0.83
N PHE A 79 -5.55 -9.66 -0.88
CA PHE A 79 -6.46 -9.02 0.06
C PHE A 79 -7.93 -9.38 -0.22
N MET A 80 -8.27 -9.76 -1.46
CA MET A 80 -9.59 -10.28 -1.80
C MET A 80 -9.72 -11.76 -1.44
N THR A 81 -8.67 -12.54 -1.67
CA THR A 81 -8.68 -13.99 -1.41
C THR A 81 -8.42 -14.32 0.06
N GLY A 82 -7.90 -13.37 0.85
CA GLY A 82 -7.50 -13.58 2.24
C GLY A 82 -6.24 -14.46 2.39
N ILE A 83 -5.56 -14.75 1.28
CA ILE A 83 -4.40 -15.64 1.19
C ILE A 83 -3.27 -14.83 0.55
N GLY A 84 -2.12 -14.73 1.23
CA GLY A 84 -0.93 -14.02 0.72
C GLY A 84 -0.84 -12.53 1.08
N GLN A 85 -1.59 -12.06 2.09
CA GLN A 85 -1.45 -10.67 2.56
C GLN A 85 -0.05 -10.40 3.09
N ASP A 86 0.54 -11.32 3.85
CA ASP A 86 1.93 -11.24 4.32
C ASP A 86 2.94 -11.18 3.17
N GLU A 87 2.71 -11.93 2.10
CA GLU A 87 3.61 -11.94 0.94
C GLU A 87 3.62 -10.59 0.24
N VAL A 88 2.46 -9.95 0.09
CA VAL A 88 2.36 -8.62 -0.50
C VAL A 88 2.97 -7.57 0.42
N LEU A 89 2.85 -7.73 1.73
CA LEU A 89 3.50 -6.85 2.71
C LEU A 89 5.02 -6.96 2.65
N ASP A 90 5.55 -8.16 2.46
CA ASP A 90 6.98 -8.38 2.24
C ASP A 90 7.43 -7.78 0.90
N ASP A 91 6.62 -7.92 -0.16
CA ASP A 91 6.89 -7.30 -1.48
C ASP A 91 6.91 -5.76 -1.39
N ILE A 92 5.96 -5.17 -0.65
CA ILE A 92 5.93 -3.73 -0.36
C ILE A 92 7.18 -3.29 0.41
N ALA A 93 7.58 -4.06 1.43
CA ALA A 93 8.77 -3.75 2.21
C ALA A 93 10.04 -3.85 1.34
N ALA A 94 10.16 -4.90 0.53
CA ALA A 94 11.27 -5.09 -0.40
C ALA A 94 11.33 -3.97 -1.45
N ALA A 95 10.18 -3.53 -1.99
CA ALA A 95 10.10 -2.42 -2.93
C ALA A 95 10.49 -1.07 -2.31
N LEU A 96 10.39 -0.93 -0.99
CA LEU A 96 10.76 0.27 -0.25
C LEU A 96 12.20 0.24 0.28
N GLU A 97 12.81 -0.94 0.40
CA GLU A 97 14.20 -1.18 0.85
C GLU A 97 15.22 -1.03 -0.30
N GLY A 98 14.78 -1.15 -1.55
CA GLY A 98 15.59 -1.10 -2.78
C GLY A 98 16.01 0.28 -3.25
#